data_AF-A0A963LV83-F1
#
_entry.id   AF-A0A963LV83-F1
#
_cell.length_a   1.000
_cell.length_b   1.000
_cell.length_c   1.000
_cell.angle_alpha   90.00
_cell.angle_beta   90.00
_cell.angle_gamma   90.00
#
_symmetry.space_group_name_H-M   'P 1'
#
loop_
_entity.id
_entity.type
_entity.pdbx_description
1 polymer ?
#
loop_
_entity_poly.entity_id
_entity_poly.type
_entity_poly.pdbx_seq_one_letter_code
_entity_poly.pdbx_strand_id
1 'polypeptide(L)' 'RGMWNKSTLYRESTNVPLIVSGPGVPQQHVCATHTSLVDIAPTVLAATGLPVPVDLPGSDLVELS' A
#
# COMPACT_ATOMS: atom_id res chain seq x y z
N ARG A 1 -16.85 -15.94 -16.66
CA ARG A 1 -16.68 -16.61 -15.34
C ARG A 1 -17.53 -15.84 -14.33
N GLY A 2 -18.73 -16.33 -14.01
CA GLY A 2 -19.75 -15.61 -13.23
C GLY A 2 -19.51 -15.62 -11.72
N MET A 3 -18.34 -15.19 -11.26
CA MET A 3 -18.05 -15.04 -9.84
C MET A 3 -18.29 -13.58 -9.43
N TRP A 4 -19.23 -13.37 -8.52
CA TRP A 4 -19.62 -12.03 -8.03
C TRP A 4 -18.95 -11.66 -6.70
N ASN A 5 -18.17 -12.57 -6.10
CA ASN A 5 -17.68 -12.44 -4.73
C ASN A 5 -16.24 -11.95 -4.62
N LYS A 6 -15.98 -11.19 -3.55
CA LYS A 6 -14.68 -10.70 -3.13
C LYS A 6 -14.14 -11.59 -2.01
N SER A 7 -13.67 -12.79 -2.31
CA SER A 7 -12.96 -13.66 -1.34
C SER A 7 -12.14 -14.74 -2.06
N THR A 8 -11.73 -14.43 -3.30
CA THR A 8 -10.91 -15.32 -4.11
C THR A 8 -9.53 -14.70 -4.27
N LEU A 9 -8.50 -15.52 -4.45
CA LEU A 9 -7.12 -15.05 -4.68
C LEU A 9 -6.83 -14.77 -6.16
N TYR A 10 -7.88 -14.60 -6.98
CA TYR A 10 -7.73 -14.16 -8.36
C TYR A 10 -7.24 -12.71 -8.42
N ARG A 11 -6.45 -12.37 -9.44
CA ARG A 11 -5.86 -11.04 -9.60
C ARG A 11 -6.93 -9.95 -9.62
N GLU A 12 -8.06 -10.22 -10.26
CA GLU A 12 -9.23 -9.34 -10.33
C GLU A 12 -9.83 -9.05 -8.94
N SER A 13 -9.60 -9.95 -7.98
CA SER A 13 -10.01 -9.79 -6.58
C SER A 13 -8.93 -9.21 -5.68
N THR A 14 -7.64 -9.42 -5.93
CA THR A 14 -6.56 -8.98 -5.01
C THR A 14 -5.83 -7.72 -5.46
N ASN A 15 -5.80 -7.44 -6.76
CA ASN A 15 -5.08 -6.30 -7.34
C ASN A 15 -5.98 -5.06 -7.33
N VAL A 16 -6.04 -4.39 -6.17
CA VAL A 16 -6.78 -3.14 -5.98
C VAL A 16 -5.88 -1.93 -6.30
N PRO A 17 -6.46 -0.82 -6.82
CA PRO A 17 -5.69 0.38 -7.08
C PRO A 17 -5.21 1.03 -5.77
N LEU A 18 -3.97 1.50 -5.78
CA LEU A 18 -3.34 2.25 -4.69
C LEU A 18 -2.70 3.51 -5.28
N ILE A 19 -3.13 4.69 -4.81
CA ILE A 19 -2.60 6.00 -5.22
C ILE A 19 -2.28 6.77 -3.95
N VAL A 20 -1.07 7.32 -3.87
CA VAL A 20 -0.58 8.06 -2.70
C VAL A 20 -0.19 9.47 -3.13
N SER A 21 -0.52 10.47 -2.31
CA SER A 21 -0.11 11.86 -2.51
C SER A 21 0.16 12.53 -1.17
N GLY A 22 1.15 13.40 -1.12
CA GLY A 22 1.54 14.10 0.09
C GLY A 22 2.95 14.68 0.02
N PRO A 23 3.40 15.37 1.07
CA PRO A 23 4.79 15.83 1.19
C PRO A 23 5.77 14.66 1.08
N GLY A 24 6.83 14.82 0.30
CA GLY A 24 7.85 13.78 0.10
C GLY A 24 7.47 12.67 -0.87
N VAL A 25 6.21 12.56 -1.31
CA VAL A 25 5.77 11.57 -2.30
C VAL A 25 6.15 12.06 -3.71
N PRO A 26 6.87 11.26 -4.53
CA PRO A 26 7.22 11.65 -5.88
C PRO A 26 6.01 11.91 -6.77
N GLN A 27 6.04 13.03 -7.51
CA GLN A 27 4.97 13.39 -8.43
C GLN A 27 5.10 12.64 -9.75
N GLN A 28 3.96 12.31 -10.37
CA GLN A 28 3.88 11.63 -11.68
C GLN A 28 4.69 10.33 -11.74
N HIS A 29 4.86 9.66 -10.60
CA HIS A 29 5.63 8.44 -10.48
C HIS A 29 4.71 7.21 -10.47
N VAL A 30 5.12 6.16 -11.19
CA VAL A 30 4.47 4.85 -11.21
C VAL A 30 5.46 3.83 -10.68
N CYS A 31 5.16 3.27 -9.51
CA CYS A 31 5.98 2.21 -8.91
C CYS A 31 5.38 0.83 -9.27
N ALA A 32 6.22 -0.06 -9.81
CA ALA A 32 5.83 -1.43 -10.18
C ALA A 32 6.11 -2.46 -9.08
N THR A 33 6.72 -2.04 -7.97
CA THR A 33 7.00 -2.89 -6.82
C THR A 33 5.69 -3.40 -6.23
N HIS A 34 5.61 -4.70 -5.94
CA HIS A 34 4.43 -5.28 -5.30
C HIS A 34 4.31 -4.79 -3.86
N THR A 35 3.12 -4.34 -3.50
CA THR A 35 2.76 -3.88 -2.16
C THR A 35 1.51 -4.58 -1.67
N SER A 36 1.22 -4.46 -0.38
CA SER A 36 0.07 -5.03 0.29
C SER A 36 -0.69 -3.95 1.06
N LEU A 37 -1.97 -4.18 1.32
CA LEU A 37 -2.79 -3.26 2.11
C LEU A 37 -2.28 -3.08 3.55
N VAL A 38 -1.47 -4.01 4.06
CA VAL A 38 -0.83 -3.88 5.39
C VAL A 38 0.21 -2.75 5.43
N ASP A 39 0.77 -2.36 4.28
CA ASP A 39 1.76 -1.29 4.16
C ASP A 39 1.16 0.10 4.45
N ILE A 40 -0.17 0.22 4.40
CA ILE A 40 -0.87 1.50 4.62
C ILE A 40 -0.65 2.03 6.04
N ALA A 41 -0.72 1.16 7.05
CA ALA A 41 -0.58 1.57 8.45
C ALA A 41 0.82 2.14 8.77
N PRO A 42 1.94 1.43 8.49
CA PRO A 42 3.27 1.99 8.72
C PRO A 42 3.53 3.25 7.89
N THR A 43 3.04 3.33 6.64
CA THR A 43 3.16 4.53 5.79
C THR A 43 2.52 5.77 6.43
N VAL A 44 1.29 5.63 6.96
CA VAL A 44 0.59 6.77 7.58
C VAL A 44 1.28 7.21 8.87
N LEU A 45 1.76 6.27 9.68
CA LEU A 45 2.51 6.57 10.90
C LEU A 45 3.81 7.31 10.58
N ALA A 46 4.57 6.82 9.60
CA ALA A 46 5.80 7.47 9.14
C ALA A 46 5.52 8.89 8.60
N ALA A 47 4.51 9.05 7.74
CA ALA A 47 4.13 10.34 7.16
C ALA A 47 3.65 11.38 8.20
N THR A 48 3.15 10.93 9.35
CA THR A 48 2.69 11.80 10.45
C THR A 48 3.74 12.01 11.54
N GLY A 49 4.93 11.41 11.41
CA GLY A 49 5.98 11.46 12.41
C GLY A 49 5.63 10.71 13.71
N LEU A 50 4.67 9.79 13.65
CA LEU A 50 4.29 8.93 14.77
C LEU A 50 5.19 7.69 14.83
N PRO A 51 5.41 7.11 16.03
CA PRO A 51 6.21 5.91 16.17
C PRO A 51 5.57 4.72 15.44
N VAL A 52 6.37 4.00 14.67
CA VAL A 52 5.98 2.75 14.01
C VAL A 52 6.37 1.56 14.90
N PRO A 53 5.42 0.72 15.35
CA PRO A 53 5.75 -0.49 16.11
C PRO A 53 6.60 -1.46 15.29
N VAL A 54 7.61 -2.07 15.92
CA VAL A 54 8.54 -3.01 15.26
C VAL A 54 7.86 -4.27 14.74
N ASP A 55 6.73 -4.65 15.33
CA ASP A 55 5.93 -5.83 15.03
C ASP A 55 4.73 -5.52 14.12
N LEU A 56 4.56 -4.25 13.70
CA LEU A 56 3.51 -3.89 12.75
C LEU A 56 3.86 -4.47 11.38
N PRO A 57 2.98 -5.30 10.77
CA PRO A 57 3.24 -5.85 9.45
C PRO A 57 3.18 -4.77 8.38
N GLY A 58 4.04 -4.94 7.37
CA GLY A 58 4.15 -4.03 6.22
C GLY A 58 5.32 -3.07 6.33
N SER A 59 5.51 -2.27 5.29
CA SER A 59 6.59 -1.29 5.18
C SER A 59 6.07 0.07 4.75
N ASP A 60 6.83 1.13 5.01
CA ASP A 60 6.52 2.46 4.49
C ASP A 60 6.62 2.47 2.95
N LEU A 61 5.54 2.86 2.29
CA LEU A 61 5.43 2.93 0.84
C LEU A 61 6.30 4.05 0.24
N VAL A 62 6.64 5.09 1.01
CA VAL A 62 7.45 6.21 0.50
C VAL A 62 8.91 5.80 0.31
N GLU A 63 9.40 4.78 1.03
CA GLU A 63 10.75 4.22 0.81
C GLU A 63 10.86 3.36 -0.45
N LEU A 64 9.73 2.97 -1.06
CA LEU A 64 9.70 2.09 -2.23
C LEU A 64 9.81 2.84 -3.58
N SER A 65 9.94 4.16 -3.55
CA SER A 65 9.97 5.03 -4.72
C SER A 65 11.34 5.20 -5.35
#